data_AF-A0AAX7SPM4-F1
#
_entry.id   AF-A0AAX7SPM4-F1
#
_cell.length_a   1.000
_cell.length_b   1.000
_cell.length_c   1.000
_cell.angle_alpha   90.00
_cell.angle_beta   90.00
_cell.angle_gamma   90.00
#
_symmetry.space_group_name_H-M   'P 1'
#
loop_
_entity.id
_entity.type
_entity.pdbx_description
1 polymer ?
#
loop_
_entity_poly.entity_id
_entity_poly.type
_entity_poly.pdbx_seq_one_letter_code
_entity_poly.pdbx_strand_id
1 'polypeptide(L)'
;MAENDLAAFRERWKRELSSKKGEQRLVCAPSSSRDIDDQLETEDQPQYVSIASSLLDGRTSPLLDRIEEERSRRKRQYHNMTNVCSSSLQQQPQGKVKKEEELVDQLIQDLNEVNDIPFFDIELPYEIALKIFQYLNCAELGRCAQVSRAWRVLAEDSVLWFKLCVRDGYHQNASMSDSPCWKSMLRDCRNSSKTVRFNWKNRVGSISQLQFELGKVLCDVSSYDNFVLAGYMSGDVRLWDTLHWDSTASYLKANSLSANTEPRPHVSHVQVNGTLAAAAYEDGCVDLWSTETGGEPIYHYQTPGRIQVLSLSPDSPVLISATGSDVRLDCAKDCGYWRTVCQTQLPKTVKSMTLVPGRDQQCPLAALAAGESMYLLDPREEEPLMLHSVYGHPVTCLDASESHVAFGVKRTGWAMHDGGNKIHIYSLETRKPTVSVGNSPGDFTCINLRDSSPHLLVCGNKDRRVRVFDIRSGSSVASLYAHHLGVTSVQADDWKIVSGGGEGLVCVWEMRMGAKLWEMHNRHPVRHVRFNTSTLVTANIPDDKSPRGACITDDDLTAHRRHRGVICHYDFSEDALSQDHILPICRSDYIESYGYNYNISLAVPYDRLSGSHPSQ
;
A
#
# COMPACT_ATOMS: atom_id res chain seq x y z
N MET A 1 -11.44 -2.30 -57.75
CA MET A 1 -12.63 -3.19 -57.63
C MET A 1 -13.05 -3.50 -56.20
N ALA A 2 -12.29 -3.16 -55.14
CA ALA A 2 -12.65 -3.51 -53.76
C ALA A 2 -13.53 -2.48 -53.00
N GLU A 3 -13.63 -1.22 -53.45
CA GLU A 3 -14.43 -0.20 -52.74
C GLU A 3 -15.94 -0.28 -53.02
N ASN A 4 -16.33 -0.74 -54.21
CA ASN A 4 -17.74 -0.85 -54.59
C ASN A 4 -18.48 -1.97 -53.83
N ASP A 5 -17.80 -3.07 -53.54
CA ASP A 5 -18.39 -4.19 -52.77
C ASP A 5 -18.62 -3.81 -51.30
N LEU A 6 -17.75 -2.95 -50.75
CA LEU A 6 -17.85 -2.50 -49.36
C LEU A 6 -18.96 -1.46 -49.19
N ALA A 7 -19.23 -0.64 -50.20
CA ALA A 7 -20.38 0.25 -50.25
C ALA A 7 -21.70 -0.53 -50.38
N ALA A 8 -21.74 -1.56 -51.23
CA ALA A 8 -22.91 -2.43 -51.40
C ALA A 8 -23.24 -3.20 -50.10
N PHE A 9 -22.23 -3.67 -49.37
CA PHE A 9 -22.40 -4.31 -48.07
C PHE A 9 -22.97 -3.35 -47.02
N ARG A 10 -22.46 -2.11 -46.94
CA ARG A 10 -22.95 -1.09 -45.98
C ARG A 10 -24.40 -0.71 -46.25
N GLU A 11 -24.81 -0.60 -47.51
CA GLU A 11 -26.21 -0.32 -47.87
C GLU A 11 -27.14 -1.49 -47.56
N ARG A 12 -26.70 -2.73 -47.78
CA ARG A 12 -27.46 -3.93 -47.39
C ARG A 12 -27.66 -4.01 -45.88
N TRP A 13 -26.61 -3.72 -45.11
CA TRP A 13 -26.65 -3.77 -43.66
C TRP A 13 -27.49 -2.66 -43.03
N LYS A 14 -27.47 -1.44 -43.60
CA LYS A 14 -28.39 -0.36 -43.21
C LYS A 14 -29.85 -0.73 -43.46
N ARG A 15 -30.16 -1.43 -44.56
CA ARG A 15 -31.51 -1.88 -44.89
C ARG A 15 -32.05 -2.92 -43.89
N GLU A 16 -31.20 -3.85 -43.46
CA GLU A 16 -31.55 -4.84 -42.42
C GLU A 16 -31.78 -4.19 -41.04
N LEU A 17 -31.00 -3.17 -40.69
CA LEU A 17 -31.19 -2.41 -39.44
C LEU A 17 -32.47 -1.55 -39.45
N SER A 18 -32.87 -1.01 -40.59
CA SER A 18 -34.15 -0.29 -40.73
C SER A 18 -35.36 -1.23 -40.71
N SER A 19 -35.23 -2.45 -41.25
CA SER A 19 -36.28 -3.47 -41.24
C SER A 19 -36.60 -3.95 -39.82
N LYS A 20 -35.59 -4.13 -38.96
CA LYS A 20 -35.79 -4.57 -37.56
C LYS A 20 -36.29 -3.47 -36.62
N LYS A 21 -36.16 -2.18 -36.99
CA LYS A 21 -36.70 -1.06 -36.20
C LYS A 21 -38.17 -0.75 -36.48
N GLY A 22 -38.77 -1.37 -37.50
CA GLY A 22 -40.18 -1.19 -37.87
C GLY A 22 -41.17 -2.10 -37.12
N GLU A 23 -40.71 -3.17 -36.45
CA GLU A 23 -41.58 -4.15 -35.78
C GLU A 23 -41.69 -3.99 -34.25
N GLN A 24 -41.04 -2.97 -33.68
CA GLN A 24 -41.14 -2.66 -32.24
C GLN A 24 -41.55 -1.21 -32.02
N ARG A 25 -42.82 -0.90 -32.28
CA ARG A 25 -43.56 0.24 -31.70
C ARG A 25 -45.00 0.24 -32.20
N LEU A 26 -45.93 -0.13 -31.32
CA LEU A 26 -47.39 0.07 -31.30
C LEU A 26 -47.90 -0.97 -30.27
N VAL A 27 -48.55 -0.70 -29.13
CA VAL A 27 -49.28 0.42 -28.55
C VAL A 27 -49.31 0.21 -27.01
N CYS A 28 -49.30 1.28 -26.21
CA CYS A 28 -49.87 1.26 -24.85
C CYS A 28 -50.89 2.41 -24.72
N ALA A 29 -52.11 2.11 -24.25
CA ALA A 29 -52.92 3.02 -23.46
C ALA A 29 -54.02 2.25 -22.68
N PRO A 30 -54.49 2.78 -21.52
CA PRO A 30 -55.14 2.00 -20.44
C PRO A 30 -56.63 2.33 -20.25
N SER A 31 -57.41 1.44 -19.62
CA SER A 31 -58.61 1.82 -18.84
C SER A 31 -59.26 0.68 -18.02
N SER A 32 -59.25 0.87 -16.70
CA SER A 32 -60.24 0.55 -15.66
C SER A 32 -61.42 -0.44 -15.87
N SER A 33 -61.56 -1.31 -14.87
CA SER A 33 -62.76 -1.59 -14.02
C SER A 33 -63.36 -3.00 -14.04
N ARG A 34 -63.38 -3.57 -12.82
CA ARG A 34 -64.35 -4.48 -12.16
C ARG A 34 -64.52 -5.94 -12.63
N ASP A 35 -64.14 -6.79 -11.68
CA ASP A 35 -64.90 -7.92 -11.08
C ASP A 35 -65.25 -9.18 -11.90
N ILE A 36 -64.68 -10.30 -11.41
CA ILE A 36 -65.29 -11.66 -11.24
C ILE A 36 -65.55 -12.42 -12.57
N ASP A 37 -64.89 -13.54 -12.89
CA ASP A 37 -64.94 -14.85 -12.24
C ASP A 37 -63.97 -15.84 -12.94
N ASP A 38 -63.65 -16.92 -12.23
CA ASP A 38 -62.69 -17.99 -12.54
C ASP A 38 -62.94 -18.76 -13.85
N GLN A 39 -61.85 -19.13 -14.56
CA GLN A 39 -61.43 -20.55 -14.79
C GLN A 39 -60.17 -20.67 -15.68
N LEU A 40 -59.04 -20.94 -15.01
CA LEU A 40 -57.88 -21.78 -15.39
C LEU A 40 -57.31 -21.72 -16.83
N GLU A 41 -56.33 -20.84 -17.02
CA GLU A 41 -55.30 -20.92 -18.06
C GLU A 41 -54.15 -21.85 -17.65
N THR A 42 -53.68 -22.65 -18.60
CA THR A 42 -52.36 -23.31 -18.56
C THR A 42 -51.37 -22.34 -19.21
N GLU A 43 -50.65 -21.57 -18.38
CA GLU A 43 -49.56 -20.72 -18.87
C GLU A 43 -48.21 -21.46 -18.85
N ASP A 44 -47.49 -21.36 -19.97
CA ASP A 44 -46.12 -21.80 -20.19
C ASP A 44 -45.17 -21.28 -19.09
N GLN A 45 -44.69 -22.19 -18.23
CA GLN A 45 -43.60 -21.87 -17.31
C GLN A 45 -42.25 -21.79 -18.05
N PRO A 46 -41.40 -20.82 -17.72
CA PRO A 46 -40.07 -20.70 -18.31
C PRO A 46 -39.18 -21.89 -17.91
N GLN A 47 -38.42 -22.42 -18.88
CA GLN A 47 -37.65 -23.67 -18.81
C GLN A 47 -36.71 -23.82 -17.61
N TYR A 48 -36.33 -22.73 -16.92
CA TYR A 48 -35.48 -22.82 -15.73
C TYR A 48 -36.21 -23.41 -14.50
N VAL A 49 -37.55 -23.27 -14.43
CA VAL A 49 -38.35 -23.80 -13.30
C VAL A 49 -38.47 -25.33 -13.38
N SER A 50 -38.57 -25.89 -14.60
CA SER A 50 -38.57 -27.35 -14.79
C SER A 50 -37.19 -27.97 -14.58
N ILE A 51 -36.12 -27.23 -14.85
CA ILE A 51 -34.75 -27.64 -14.54
C ILE A 51 -34.54 -27.66 -13.01
N ALA A 52 -35.02 -26.63 -12.31
CA ALA A 52 -34.93 -26.54 -10.85
C ALA A 52 -35.71 -27.64 -10.12
N SER A 53 -36.92 -27.99 -10.59
CA SER A 53 -37.68 -29.12 -10.02
C SER A 53 -37.00 -30.46 -10.28
N SER A 54 -36.39 -30.66 -11.46
CA SER A 54 -35.66 -31.91 -11.77
C SER A 54 -34.39 -32.13 -10.93
N LEU A 55 -33.72 -31.03 -10.54
CA LEU A 55 -32.54 -31.06 -9.67
C LEU A 55 -32.91 -31.32 -8.20
N LEU A 56 -34.08 -30.84 -7.76
CA LEU A 56 -34.64 -31.12 -6.44
C LEU A 56 -35.07 -32.59 -6.29
N ASP A 57 -35.52 -33.21 -7.37
CA ASP A 57 -35.86 -34.65 -7.43
C ASP A 57 -34.62 -35.57 -7.60
N GLY A 58 -33.40 -35.01 -7.54
CA GLY A 58 -32.14 -35.77 -7.53
C GLY A 58 -31.76 -36.38 -8.88
N ARG A 59 -32.32 -35.90 -10.00
CA ARG A 59 -31.93 -36.34 -11.35
C ARG A 59 -30.77 -35.48 -11.89
N THR A 60 -29.85 -36.10 -12.62
CA THR A 60 -28.69 -35.44 -13.23
C THR A 60 -29.13 -34.36 -14.22
N SER A 61 -28.39 -33.24 -14.28
CA SER A 61 -28.77 -32.11 -15.14
C SER A 61 -28.89 -32.53 -16.61
N PRO A 62 -29.86 -31.98 -17.38
CA PRO A 62 -30.05 -32.34 -18.79
C PRO A 62 -28.86 -31.98 -19.71
N LEU A 63 -27.91 -31.16 -19.23
CA LEU A 63 -26.64 -30.90 -19.90
C LEU A 63 -25.65 -32.05 -19.74
N LEU A 64 -25.61 -32.71 -18.58
CA LEU A 64 -24.79 -33.89 -18.34
C LEU A 64 -25.27 -35.07 -19.18
N ASP A 65 -26.59 -35.31 -19.23
CA ASP A 65 -27.17 -36.35 -20.08
C ASP A 65 -26.87 -36.07 -21.56
N ARG A 66 -26.94 -34.81 -22.01
CA ARG A 66 -26.58 -34.42 -23.38
C ARG A 66 -25.09 -34.61 -23.68
N ILE A 67 -24.21 -34.40 -22.70
CA ILE A 67 -22.76 -34.66 -22.82
C ILE A 67 -22.47 -36.17 -22.83
N GLU A 68 -23.19 -36.97 -22.04
CA GLU A 68 -23.08 -38.42 -22.02
C GLU A 68 -23.67 -39.08 -23.26
N GLU A 69 -24.79 -38.57 -23.77
CA GLU A 69 -25.34 -38.94 -25.08
C GLU A 69 -24.36 -38.60 -26.19
N GLU A 70 -23.71 -37.43 -26.14
CA GLU A 70 -22.77 -37.07 -27.20
C GLU A 70 -21.43 -37.81 -27.08
N ARG A 71 -21.02 -38.19 -25.86
CA ARG A 71 -19.92 -39.16 -25.62
C ARG A 71 -20.27 -40.54 -26.16
N SER A 72 -21.46 -41.05 -25.89
CA SER A 72 -21.89 -42.37 -26.34
C SER A 72 -22.16 -42.41 -27.85
N ARG A 73 -22.63 -41.31 -28.45
CA ARG A 73 -22.73 -41.15 -29.91
C ARG A 73 -21.35 -41.18 -30.57
N ARG A 74 -20.36 -40.45 -30.03
CA ARG A 74 -18.97 -40.52 -30.52
C ARG A 74 -18.35 -41.90 -30.34
N LYS A 75 -18.65 -42.60 -29.23
CA LYS A 75 -18.21 -43.99 -28.98
C LYS A 75 -18.81 -44.97 -29.99
N ARG A 76 -20.10 -44.81 -30.32
CA ARG A 76 -20.78 -45.60 -31.37
C ARG A 76 -20.24 -45.30 -32.76
N GLN A 77 -19.89 -44.05 -33.04
CA GLN A 77 -19.29 -43.63 -34.31
C GLN A 77 -17.89 -44.25 -34.50
N TYR A 78 -17.11 -44.33 -33.43
CA TYR A 78 -15.80 -45.01 -33.40
C TYR A 78 -15.95 -46.53 -33.59
N HIS A 79 -16.94 -47.16 -32.96
CA HIS A 79 -17.21 -48.59 -33.08
C HIS A 79 -17.71 -48.99 -34.48
N ASN A 80 -18.50 -48.12 -35.12
CA ASN A 80 -18.90 -48.27 -36.52
C ASN A 80 -17.70 -48.13 -37.48
N MET A 81 -16.77 -47.20 -37.23
CA MET A 81 -15.55 -47.07 -38.04
C MET A 81 -14.63 -48.30 -37.92
N THR A 82 -14.49 -48.88 -36.73
CA THR A 82 -13.72 -50.12 -36.54
C THR A 82 -14.39 -51.36 -37.17
N ASN A 83 -15.72 -51.43 -37.16
CA ASN A 83 -16.45 -52.53 -37.80
C ASN A 83 -16.39 -52.48 -39.33
N VAL A 84 -16.40 -51.28 -39.93
CA VAL A 84 -16.20 -51.08 -41.39
C VAL A 84 -14.79 -51.50 -41.83
N CYS A 85 -13.79 -51.37 -40.95
CA CYS A 85 -12.41 -51.81 -41.20
C CYS A 85 -12.23 -53.34 -41.07
N SER A 86 -13.10 -54.01 -40.30
CA SER A 86 -13.08 -55.49 -40.16
C SER A 86 -13.85 -56.23 -41.27
N SER A 87 -14.84 -55.59 -41.90
CA SER A 87 -15.62 -56.17 -43.01
C SER A 87 -14.96 -56.02 -44.38
N SER A 88 -13.90 -55.22 -44.48
CA SER A 88 -13.12 -54.97 -45.71
C SER A 88 -11.92 -55.92 -45.89
N LEU A 89 -11.72 -56.91 -45.00
CA LEU A 89 -10.67 -57.93 -45.07
C LEU A 89 -11.10 -59.26 -45.74
N GLN A 90 -12.28 -59.33 -46.35
CA GLN A 90 -12.68 -60.46 -47.20
C GLN A 90 -13.19 -59.96 -48.56
N GLN A 91 -12.25 -59.74 -49.49
CA GLN A 91 -12.31 -60.06 -50.93
C GLN A 91 -11.29 -59.19 -51.70
N GLN A 92 -10.32 -59.83 -52.35
CA GLN A 92 -9.55 -59.25 -53.46
C GLN A 92 -10.36 -59.43 -54.77
N PRO A 93 -10.26 -58.53 -55.78
CA PRO A 93 -9.09 -58.55 -56.68
C PRO A 93 -8.62 -57.20 -57.29
N GLN A 94 -7.29 -57.17 -57.52
CA GLN A 94 -6.50 -56.52 -58.59
C GLN A 94 -7.02 -55.27 -59.32
N GLY A 95 -6.24 -54.19 -59.23
CA GLY A 95 -6.25 -53.09 -60.20
C GLY A 95 -5.17 -52.06 -59.87
N LYS A 96 -4.21 -51.86 -60.78
CA LYS A 96 -3.09 -50.90 -60.63
C LYS A 96 -3.58 -49.43 -60.75
N VAL A 97 -2.82 -48.55 -60.08
CA VAL A 97 -2.67 -47.09 -60.25
C VAL A 97 -3.56 -46.19 -59.39
N LYS A 98 -2.95 -45.52 -58.38
CA LYS A 98 -2.83 -44.04 -58.26
C LYS A 98 -2.05 -43.65 -56.99
N LYS A 99 -0.73 -43.58 -57.12
CA LYS A 99 0.22 -43.35 -56.00
C LYS A 99 0.27 -41.90 -55.51
N GLU A 100 -0.33 -40.95 -56.22
CA GLU A 100 -0.29 -39.51 -55.89
C GLU A 100 -1.48 -39.06 -55.03
N GLU A 101 -2.67 -39.66 -55.20
CA GLU A 101 -3.82 -39.39 -54.32
C GLU A 101 -3.57 -39.96 -52.92
N GLU A 102 -2.94 -41.14 -52.82
CA GLU A 102 -2.55 -41.76 -51.55
C GLU A 102 -1.54 -40.93 -50.74
N LEU A 103 -0.62 -40.21 -51.40
CA LEU A 103 0.37 -39.39 -50.71
C LEU A 103 -0.24 -38.09 -50.15
N VAL A 104 -1.18 -37.48 -50.86
CA VAL A 104 -1.90 -36.29 -50.36
C VAL A 104 -2.83 -36.69 -49.23
N ASP A 105 -3.53 -37.82 -49.36
CA ASP A 105 -4.39 -38.34 -48.30
C ASP A 105 -3.56 -38.82 -47.08
N GLN A 106 -2.39 -39.44 -47.29
CA GLN A 106 -1.44 -39.73 -46.21
C GLN A 106 -0.89 -38.46 -45.57
N LEU A 107 -0.60 -37.42 -46.34
CA LEU A 107 -0.10 -36.17 -45.77
C LEU A 107 -1.18 -35.42 -44.98
N ILE A 108 -2.44 -35.49 -45.43
CA ILE A 108 -3.60 -34.98 -44.68
C ILE A 108 -3.85 -35.81 -43.42
N GLN A 109 -3.66 -37.13 -43.50
CA GLN A 109 -3.81 -38.03 -42.36
C GLN A 109 -2.68 -37.88 -41.34
N ASP A 110 -1.44 -37.71 -41.78
CA ASP A 110 -0.27 -37.41 -40.93
C ASP A 110 -0.39 -36.00 -40.32
N LEU A 111 -0.90 -35.01 -41.06
CA LEU A 111 -1.20 -33.68 -40.53
C LEU A 111 -2.34 -33.70 -39.52
N ASN A 112 -3.34 -34.57 -39.72
CA ASN A 112 -4.38 -34.78 -38.73
C ASN A 112 -3.85 -35.53 -37.51
N GLU A 113 -3.01 -36.57 -37.65
CA GLU A 113 -2.36 -37.26 -36.52
C GLU A 113 -1.44 -36.34 -35.70
N VAL A 114 -0.73 -35.41 -36.35
CA VAL A 114 0.08 -34.40 -35.65
C VAL A 114 -0.79 -33.34 -34.96
N ASN A 115 -2.01 -33.08 -35.45
CA ASN A 115 -2.99 -32.20 -34.81
C ASN A 115 -3.93 -32.91 -33.82
N ASP A 116 -4.05 -34.24 -33.87
CA ASP A 116 -5.01 -35.08 -33.14
C ASP A 116 -4.43 -35.72 -31.87
N ILE A 117 -3.27 -35.26 -31.38
CA ILE A 117 -2.87 -35.53 -29.99
C ILE A 117 -3.05 -34.26 -29.15
N PRO A 118 -4.29 -33.84 -28.84
CA PRO A 118 -4.51 -32.98 -27.70
C PRO A 118 -4.36 -33.85 -26.45
N PHE A 119 -3.12 -34.00 -25.97
CA PHE A 119 -2.80 -34.63 -24.68
C PHE A 119 -3.70 -34.15 -23.52
N PHE A 120 -4.25 -32.93 -23.63
CA PHE A 120 -5.17 -32.33 -22.66
C PHE A 120 -6.67 -32.54 -22.93
N ASP A 121 -7.11 -32.91 -24.13
CA ASP A 121 -8.56 -32.93 -24.46
C ASP A 121 -9.22 -34.28 -24.23
N ILE A 122 -8.46 -35.37 -24.03
CA ILE A 122 -9.00 -36.74 -23.95
C ILE A 122 -8.57 -37.50 -22.68
N GLU A 123 -7.37 -37.28 -22.14
CA GLU A 123 -6.80 -38.17 -21.11
C GLU A 123 -6.66 -37.57 -19.70
N LEU A 124 -6.55 -36.24 -19.58
CA LEU A 124 -6.23 -35.61 -18.30
C LEU A 124 -7.50 -35.04 -17.64
N PRO A 125 -7.83 -35.43 -16.40
CA PRO A 125 -8.91 -34.80 -15.64
C PRO A 125 -8.71 -33.29 -15.53
N TYR A 126 -9.81 -32.54 -15.60
CA TYR A 126 -9.83 -31.08 -15.58
C TYR A 126 -9.01 -30.50 -14.41
N GLU A 127 -9.10 -31.14 -13.24
CA GLU A 127 -8.44 -30.72 -12.01
C GLU A 127 -6.92 -30.88 -12.09
N ILE A 128 -6.43 -31.95 -12.74
CA ILE A 128 -5.00 -32.17 -12.91
C ILE A 128 -4.43 -31.16 -13.91
N ALA A 129 -5.20 -30.83 -14.96
CA ALA A 129 -4.82 -29.80 -15.91
C ALA A 129 -4.71 -28.43 -15.22
N LEU A 130 -5.69 -28.08 -14.39
CA LEU A 130 -5.62 -26.86 -13.55
C LEU A 130 -4.44 -26.89 -12.59
N LYS A 131 -4.11 -28.04 -11.99
CA LYS A 131 -2.92 -28.19 -11.14
C LYS A 131 -1.61 -28.00 -11.90
N ILE A 132 -1.54 -28.33 -13.19
CA ILE A 132 -0.37 -28.04 -14.01
C ILE A 132 -0.32 -26.53 -14.31
N PHE A 133 -1.45 -25.96 -14.72
CA PHE A 133 -1.55 -24.55 -15.11
C PHE A 133 -1.32 -23.59 -13.93
N GLN A 134 -1.55 -24.03 -12.68
CA GLN A 134 -1.27 -23.23 -11.48
C GLN A 134 0.23 -22.89 -11.32
N TYR A 135 1.13 -23.68 -11.91
CA TYR A 135 2.58 -23.43 -11.84
C TYR A 135 3.07 -22.45 -12.91
N LEU A 136 2.23 -22.10 -13.88
CA LEU A 136 2.56 -21.20 -14.97
C LEU A 136 2.41 -19.74 -14.56
N ASN A 137 3.19 -18.87 -15.19
CA ASN A 137 3.10 -17.42 -15.02
C ASN A 137 2.03 -16.80 -15.92
N CYS A 138 1.61 -15.57 -15.63
CA CYS A 138 0.61 -14.83 -16.43
C CYS A 138 0.95 -14.80 -17.94
N ALA A 139 2.23 -14.63 -18.28
CA ALA A 139 2.69 -14.59 -19.66
C ALA A 139 2.59 -15.96 -20.35
N GLU A 140 2.88 -17.03 -19.61
CA GLU A 140 2.80 -18.41 -20.10
C GLU A 140 1.35 -18.83 -20.28
N LEU A 141 0.47 -18.53 -19.32
CA LEU A 141 -0.98 -18.72 -19.47
C LEU A 141 -1.55 -17.97 -20.67
N GLY A 142 -1.05 -16.76 -20.93
CA GLY A 142 -1.39 -16.00 -22.12
C GLY A 142 -0.99 -16.70 -23.43
N ARG A 143 0.16 -17.41 -23.45
CA ARG A 143 0.59 -18.23 -24.59
C ARG A 143 -0.21 -19.53 -24.68
N CYS A 144 -0.46 -20.20 -23.56
CA CYS A 144 -1.29 -21.41 -23.48
C CYS A 144 -2.71 -21.16 -24.03
N ALA A 145 -3.29 -20.00 -23.75
CA ALA A 145 -4.60 -19.61 -24.27
C ALA A 145 -4.64 -19.45 -25.81
N GLN A 146 -3.48 -19.37 -26.48
CA GLN A 146 -3.37 -19.25 -27.94
C GLN A 146 -3.18 -20.62 -28.63
N VAL A 147 -2.95 -21.70 -27.88
CA VAL A 147 -2.63 -23.03 -28.43
C VAL A 147 -3.87 -23.71 -29.02
N SER A 148 -4.96 -23.81 -28.26
CA SER A 148 -6.22 -24.41 -28.71
C SER A 148 -7.43 -23.81 -28.00
N ARG A 149 -8.65 -24.11 -28.49
CA ARG A 149 -9.89 -23.67 -27.82
C ARG A 149 -10.05 -24.29 -26.45
N ALA A 150 -9.68 -25.56 -26.26
CA ALA A 150 -9.75 -26.25 -24.98
C ALA A 150 -8.72 -25.70 -23.97
N TRP A 151 -7.49 -25.46 -24.42
CA TRP A 151 -6.46 -24.81 -23.60
C TRP A 151 -6.84 -23.39 -23.21
N ARG A 152 -7.55 -22.66 -24.08
CA ARG A 152 -8.08 -21.35 -23.74
C ARG A 152 -9.11 -21.41 -22.61
N VAL A 153 -10.02 -22.38 -22.62
CA VAL A 153 -11.00 -22.56 -21.53
C VAL A 153 -10.28 -22.82 -20.20
N LEU A 154 -9.28 -23.72 -20.20
CA LEU A 154 -8.46 -24.00 -19.01
C LEU A 154 -7.66 -22.78 -18.53
N ALA A 155 -7.03 -22.04 -19.45
CA ALA A 155 -6.23 -20.87 -19.12
C ALA A 155 -7.06 -19.64 -18.69
N GLU A 156 -8.36 -19.60 -18.99
CA GLU A 156 -9.27 -18.52 -18.60
C GLU A 156 -10.03 -18.81 -17.28
N ASP A 157 -9.75 -19.93 -16.63
CA ASP A 157 -10.35 -20.33 -15.35
C ASP A 157 -10.10 -19.29 -14.24
N SER A 158 -11.16 -18.92 -13.51
CA SER A 158 -11.15 -17.86 -12.51
C SER A 158 -10.27 -18.18 -11.30
N VAL A 159 -10.13 -19.46 -10.92
CA VAL A 159 -9.36 -19.89 -9.75
C VAL A 159 -7.87 -19.71 -10.00
N LEU A 160 -7.41 -19.94 -11.24
CA LEU A 160 -6.02 -19.67 -11.63
C LEU A 160 -5.69 -18.18 -11.49
N TRP A 161 -6.54 -17.32 -12.06
CA TRP A 161 -6.32 -15.87 -12.02
C TRP A 161 -6.46 -15.29 -10.61
N PHE A 162 -7.38 -15.79 -9.79
CA PHE A 162 -7.46 -15.41 -8.37
C PHE A 162 -6.19 -15.79 -7.61
N LYS A 163 -5.73 -17.04 -7.76
CA LYS A 163 -4.50 -17.49 -7.08
C LYS A 163 -3.28 -16.68 -7.51
N LEU A 164 -3.20 -16.32 -8.79
CA LEU A 164 -2.15 -15.43 -9.29
C LEU A 164 -2.27 -14.02 -8.70
N CYS A 165 -3.49 -13.49 -8.56
CA CYS A 165 -3.74 -12.21 -7.92
C CYS A 165 -3.24 -12.19 -6.46
N VAL A 166 -3.62 -13.20 -5.69
CA VAL A 166 -3.18 -13.37 -4.29
C VAL A 166 -1.66 -13.59 -4.21
N ARG A 167 -1.08 -14.37 -5.13
CA ARG A 167 0.37 -14.63 -5.19
C ARG A 167 1.17 -13.37 -5.51
N ASP A 168 0.65 -12.50 -6.38
CA ASP A 168 1.26 -11.20 -6.68
C ASP A 168 1.02 -10.16 -5.55
N GLY A 169 0.35 -10.55 -4.47
CA GLY A 169 0.14 -9.74 -3.26
C GLY A 169 -1.09 -8.84 -3.31
N TYR A 170 -1.91 -8.93 -4.37
CA TYR A 170 -3.14 -8.15 -4.51
C TYR A 170 -4.30 -8.85 -3.80
N HIS A 171 -5.16 -8.06 -3.12
CA HIS A 171 -6.43 -8.53 -2.54
C HIS A 171 -6.30 -9.80 -1.66
N GLN A 172 -5.36 -9.83 -0.71
CA GLN A 172 -5.11 -10.98 0.17
C GLN A 172 -6.32 -11.41 1.01
N ASN A 173 -7.26 -10.49 1.28
CA ASN A 173 -8.47 -10.73 2.07
C ASN A 173 -9.73 -10.97 1.21
N ALA A 174 -9.62 -10.97 -0.13
CA ALA A 174 -10.77 -11.13 -0.98
C ALA A 174 -11.18 -12.61 -1.12
N SER A 175 -12.48 -12.85 -1.18
CA SER A 175 -13.06 -14.15 -1.51
C SER A 175 -13.13 -14.35 -3.03
N MET A 176 -13.16 -15.60 -3.49
CA MET A 176 -13.26 -15.93 -4.92
C MET A 176 -14.46 -15.27 -5.61
N SER A 177 -15.54 -15.04 -4.87
CA SER A 177 -16.79 -14.44 -5.35
C SER A 177 -16.75 -12.91 -5.47
N ASP A 178 -15.73 -12.25 -4.94
CA ASP A 178 -15.71 -10.78 -4.85
C ASP A 178 -15.55 -10.10 -6.21
N SER A 179 -15.03 -10.82 -7.21
CA SER A 179 -14.93 -10.29 -8.57
C SER A 179 -15.52 -11.23 -9.61
N PRO A 180 -16.23 -10.68 -10.63
CA PRO A 180 -16.80 -11.47 -11.70
C PRO A 180 -15.73 -12.00 -12.67
N CYS A 181 -14.56 -11.36 -12.74
CA CYS A 181 -13.47 -11.68 -13.67
C CYS A 181 -12.10 -11.35 -13.06
N TRP A 182 -11.48 -12.33 -12.41
CA TRP A 182 -10.15 -12.14 -11.81
C TRP A 182 -9.05 -11.78 -12.80
N LYS A 183 -9.18 -12.20 -14.07
CA LYS A 183 -8.25 -11.84 -15.15
C LYS A 183 -8.24 -10.35 -15.47
N SER A 184 -9.41 -9.69 -15.47
CA SER A 184 -9.49 -8.24 -15.69
C SER A 184 -9.05 -7.48 -14.46
N MET A 185 -9.48 -7.90 -13.27
CA MET A 185 -9.05 -7.28 -12.01
C MET A 185 -7.52 -7.30 -11.88
N LEU A 186 -6.87 -8.44 -12.12
CA LEU A 186 -5.41 -8.53 -12.09
C LEU A 186 -4.75 -7.60 -13.12
N ARG A 187 -5.35 -7.47 -14.31
CA ARG A 187 -4.85 -6.55 -15.35
C ARG A 187 -4.93 -5.10 -14.86
N ASP A 188 -6.05 -4.72 -14.27
CA ASP A 188 -6.30 -3.36 -13.80
C ASP A 188 -5.38 -3.02 -12.61
N CYS A 189 -5.23 -3.93 -11.63
CA CYS A 189 -4.27 -3.79 -10.53
C CYS A 189 -2.84 -3.60 -11.02
N ARG A 190 -2.41 -4.40 -12.01
CA ARG A 190 -1.06 -4.30 -12.60
C ARG A 190 -0.88 -3.02 -13.40
N ASN A 191 -1.90 -2.57 -14.11
CA ASN A 191 -1.86 -1.30 -14.83
C ASN A 191 -1.78 -0.12 -13.86
N SER A 192 -2.63 -0.09 -12.84
CA SER A 192 -2.58 0.91 -11.77
C SER A 192 -1.21 0.94 -11.09
N SER A 193 -0.66 -0.22 -10.72
CA SER A 193 0.68 -0.31 -10.11
C SER A 193 1.80 0.21 -11.04
N LYS A 194 1.68 -0.04 -12.36
CA LYS A 194 2.64 0.49 -13.36
C LYS A 194 2.51 2.00 -13.50
N THR A 195 1.29 2.52 -13.52
CA THR A 195 1.00 3.96 -13.57
C THR A 195 1.56 4.65 -12.34
N VAL A 196 1.24 4.16 -11.13
CA VAL A 196 1.79 4.67 -9.87
C VAL A 196 3.32 4.63 -9.89
N ARG A 197 3.93 3.53 -10.35
CA ARG A 197 5.40 3.45 -10.46
C ARG A 197 5.99 4.47 -11.44
N PHE A 198 5.32 4.71 -12.57
CA PHE A 198 5.71 5.76 -13.52
C PHE A 198 5.58 7.15 -12.90
N ASN A 199 4.49 7.40 -12.19
CA ASN A 199 4.21 8.64 -11.47
C ASN A 199 5.28 8.92 -10.41
N TRP A 200 5.66 7.92 -9.63
CA TRP A 200 6.78 7.99 -8.69
C TRP A 200 8.11 8.31 -9.36
N LYS A 201 8.41 7.71 -10.52
CA LYS A 201 9.67 7.95 -11.24
C LYS A 201 9.76 9.36 -11.80
N ASN A 202 8.65 9.87 -12.32
CA ASN A 202 8.59 11.16 -13.01
C ASN A 202 8.04 12.29 -12.14
N ARG A 203 7.76 12.03 -10.86
CA ARG A 203 7.15 12.97 -9.91
C ARG A 203 5.85 13.57 -10.47
N VAL A 204 4.98 12.70 -11.00
CA VAL A 204 3.64 13.06 -11.48
C VAL A 204 2.65 12.69 -10.39
N GLY A 205 1.90 13.66 -9.88
CA GLY A 205 0.95 13.44 -8.79
C GLY A 205 0.49 14.75 -8.18
N SER A 206 -0.56 14.71 -7.37
CA SER A 206 -1.03 15.89 -6.65
C SER A 206 -0.18 16.13 -5.40
N ILE A 207 0.03 17.41 -5.10
CA ILE A 207 0.81 17.86 -3.95
C ILE A 207 -0.09 18.74 -3.10
N SER A 208 -0.48 18.26 -1.94
CA SER A 208 -1.24 19.02 -0.96
C SER A 208 -0.36 19.43 0.21
N GLN A 209 -0.48 20.67 0.66
CA GLN A 209 0.10 21.12 1.92
C GLN A 209 -0.99 21.03 2.98
N LEU A 210 -0.75 20.29 4.06
CA LEU A 210 -1.71 20.19 5.15
C LEU A 210 -1.89 21.58 5.80
N GLN A 211 -3.16 21.93 6.08
CA GLN A 211 -3.48 23.24 6.64
C GLN A 211 -2.87 23.39 8.04
N PHE A 212 -1.96 24.36 8.16
CA PHE A 212 -1.30 24.73 9.40
C PHE A 212 -2.17 25.70 10.21
N GLU A 213 -1.96 25.74 11.51
CA GLU A 213 -2.58 26.76 12.36
C GLU A 213 -1.81 28.07 12.32
N LEU A 214 -2.54 29.17 12.12
CA LEU A 214 -1.94 30.50 12.10
C LEU A 214 -1.22 30.77 13.42
N GLY A 215 0.06 31.09 13.32
CA GLY A 215 0.87 31.50 14.46
C GLY A 215 1.56 30.39 15.25
N LYS A 216 1.33 29.12 14.92
CA LYS A 216 1.86 28.00 15.70
C LYS A 216 3.01 27.30 14.98
N VAL A 217 4.03 26.94 15.75
CA VAL A 217 5.19 26.19 15.25
C VAL A 217 4.90 24.70 15.35
N LEU A 218 5.23 23.97 14.29
CA LEU A 218 5.13 22.51 14.23
C LEU A 218 6.22 21.89 15.11
N CYS A 219 5.83 21.02 16.05
CA CYS A 219 6.77 20.42 17.00
C CYS A 219 7.15 18.98 16.63
N ASP A 220 6.16 18.15 16.30
CA ASP A 220 6.36 16.76 15.90
C ASP A 220 5.25 16.30 14.94
N VAL A 221 5.56 15.29 14.12
CA VAL A 221 4.63 14.70 13.15
C VAL A 221 4.84 13.20 13.10
N SER A 222 3.72 12.48 13.03
CA SER A 222 3.70 11.07 12.70
C SER A 222 2.71 10.81 11.58
N SER A 223 2.94 9.76 10.80
CA SER A 223 1.93 9.25 9.89
C SER A 223 1.94 7.74 9.84
N TYR A 224 0.74 7.17 9.72
CA TYR A 224 0.54 5.75 9.54
C TYR A 224 -0.58 5.53 8.55
N ASP A 225 -0.27 4.76 7.50
CA ASP A 225 -1.17 4.52 6.38
C ASP A 225 -1.76 5.84 5.82
N ASN A 226 -3.04 6.09 6.04
CA ASN A 226 -3.75 7.28 5.57
C ASN A 226 -3.92 8.37 6.64
N PHE A 227 -3.44 8.14 7.85
CA PHE A 227 -3.56 9.11 8.93
C PHE A 227 -2.26 9.89 9.10
N VAL A 228 -2.38 11.21 9.20
CA VAL A 228 -1.28 12.10 9.58
C VAL A 228 -1.66 12.82 10.87
N LEU A 229 -0.76 12.88 11.84
CA LEU A 229 -0.96 13.58 13.10
C LEU A 229 0.17 14.55 13.33
N ALA A 230 -0.18 15.80 13.67
CA ALA A 230 0.78 16.84 13.99
C ALA A 230 0.50 17.47 15.34
N GLY A 231 1.57 17.74 16.07
CA GLY A 231 1.55 18.48 17.32
C GLY A 231 2.13 19.88 17.14
N TYR A 232 1.48 20.86 17.74
CA TYR A 232 1.86 22.26 17.67
C TYR A 232 2.34 22.80 19.01
N MET A 233 3.06 23.93 18.96
CA MET A 233 3.55 24.62 20.17
C MET A 233 2.42 25.06 21.11
N SER A 234 1.20 25.30 20.61
CA SER A 234 0.07 25.71 21.45
C SER A 234 -0.51 24.59 22.32
N GLY A 235 -0.03 23.36 22.19
CA GLY A 235 -0.67 22.18 22.78
C GLY A 235 -1.76 21.57 21.90
N ASP A 236 -1.97 22.08 20.69
CA ASP A 236 -3.02 21.58 19.81
C ASP A 236 -2.50 20.41 18.98
N VAL A 237 -3.36 19.41 18.79
CA VAL A 237 -3.06 18.20 18.01
C VAL A 237 -4.09 18.08 16.89
N ARG A 238 -3.61 17.90 15.66
CA ARG A 238 -4.46 17.75 14.46
C ARG A 238 -4.24 16.40 13.82
N LEU A 239 -5.35 15.71 13.56
CA LEU A 239 -5.39 14.47 12.80
C LEU A 239 -6.01 14.74 11.42
N TRP A 240 -5.33 14.32 10.36
CA TRP A 240 -5.85 14.35 8.99
C TRP A 240 -6.04 12.92 8.49
N ASP A 241 -7.17 12.65 7.84
CA ASP A 241 -7.36 11.48 6.99
C ASP A 241 -7.03 11.89 5.55
N THR A 242 -6.02 11.25 4.95
CA THR A 242 -5.56 11.53 3.58
C THR A 242 -6.44 10.88 2.52
N LEU A 243 -7.28 9.90 2.88
CA LEU A 243 -8.26 9.33 1.94
C LEU A 243 -9.44 10.28 1.74
N HIS A 244 -9.93 10.90 2.82
CA HIS A 244 -11.09 11.77 2.81
C HIS A 244 -10.71 13.18 3.23
N TRP A 245 -10.16 13.95 2.28
CA TRP A 245 -9.81 15.36 2.50
C TRP A 245 -11.00 16.25 2.89
N ASP A 246 -12.22 15.78 2.64
CA ASP A 246 -13.48 16.46 2.98
C ASP A 246 -13.76 16.47 4.49
N SER A 247 -13.14 15.58 5.27
CA SER A 247 -13.18 15.66 6.73
C SER A 247 -12.18 16.72 7.15
N THR A 248 -12.66 17.92 7.47
CA THR A 248 -11.84 18.95 8.11
C THR A 248 -11.02 18.29 9.23
N ALA A 249 -9.70 18.49 9.20
CA ALA A 249 -8.76 17.88 10.15
C ALA A 249 -9.38 17.82 11.55
N SER A 250 -9.62 16.62 12.08
CA SER A 250 -10.29 16.49 13.36
C SER A 250 -9.37 17.11 14.41
N TYR A 251 -9.86 18.19 15.00
CA TYR A 251 -9.20 18.82 16.12
C TYR A 251 -9.36 17.88 17.31
N LEU A 252 -8.28 17.18 17.66
CA LEU A 252 -8.27 16.34 18.84
C LEU A 252 -8.20 17.26 20.05
N LYS A 253 -9.31 17.37 20.78
CA LYS A 253 -9.34 18.22 21.96
C LYS A 253 -8.43 17.59 23.01
N ALA A 254 -7.45 18.37 23.45
CA ALA A 254 -6.67 18.07 24.65
C ALA A 254 -7.62 17.92 25.85
N ASN A 255 -7.22 17.13 26.84
CA ASN A 255 -8.01 16.92 28.05
C ASN A 255 -8.37 18.26 28.74
N SER A 256 -9.52 18.32 29.41
CA SER A 256 -9.99 19.50 30.17
C SER A 256 -8.95 20.02 31.18
N LEU A 257 -8.08 19.14 31.71
CA LEU A 257 -6.98 19.52 32.63
C LEU A 257 -5.89 20.33 31.92
N SER A 258 -5.39 19.84 30.78
CA SER A 258 -4.43 20.57 29.93
C SER A 258 -5.06 21.78 29.23
N ALA A 259 -6.37 21.74 28.96
CA ALA A 259 -7.09 22.83 28.29
C ALA A 259 -7.23 24.08 29.18
N ASN A 260 -7.22 23.89 30.51
CA ASN A 260 -7.41 24.94 31.52
C ASN A 260 -6.09 25.55 32.05
N THR A 261 -4.94 25.02 31.64
CA THR A 261 -3.63 25.50 32.09
C THR A 261 -3.13 26.55 31.08
N GLU A 262 -3.01 27.81 31.50
CA GLU A 262 -2.43 28.88 30.67
C GLU A 262 -1.03 29.27 31.20
N PRO A 263 0.02 29.26 30.36
CA PRO A 263 0.05 28.83 28.97
C PRO A 263 -0.05 27.30 28.83
N ARG A 264 -0.68 26.85 27.75
CA ARG A 264 -0.81 25.41 27.46
C ARG A 264 0.57 24.78 27.23
N PRO A 265 0.81 23.56 27.73
CA PRO A 265 2.06 22.87 27.50
C PRO A 265 2.20 22.53 26.02
N HIS A 266 3.40 22.73 25.47
CA HIS A 266 3.64 22.42 24.06
C HIS A 266 3.68 20.91 23.82
N VAL A 267 3.27 20.49 22.61
CA VAL A 267 3.34 19.08 22.24
C VAL A 267 4.81 18.69 22.00
N SER A 268 5.27 17.67 22.72
CA SER A 268 6.64 17.19 22.65
C SER A 268 6.83 16.11 21.59
N HIS A 269 5.94 15.10 21.60
CA HIS A 269 5.98 13.93 20.72
C HIS A 269 4.58 13.49 20.31
N VAL A 270 4.47 12.96 19.10
CA VAL A 270 3.20 12.60 18.48
C VAL A 270 3.32 11.26 17.75
N GLN A 271 2.32 10.40 17.86
CA GLN A 271 2.31 9.14 17.13
C GLN A 271 0.92 8.62 16.77
N VAL A 272 0.82 7.91 15.64
CA VAL A 272 -0.42 7.32 15.14
C VAL A 272 -0.24 5.86 14.74
N ASN A 273 -1.32 5.11 14.96
CA ASN A 273 -1.65 3.82 14.39
C ASN A 273 -3.02 3.97 13.68
N GLY A 274 -3.42 3.03 12.84
CA GLY A 274 -4.72 3.00 12.17
C GLY A 274 -5.93 3.11 13.10
N THR A 275 -5.79 2.72 14.37
CA THR A 275 -6.86 2.77 15.38
C THR A 275 -6.69 3.84 16.46
N LEU A 276 -5.47 4.34 16.66
CA LEU A 276 -5.12 5.19 17.81
C LEU A 276 -4.22 6.34 17.43
N ALA A 277 -4.43 7.48 18.09
CA ALA A 277 -3.56 8.65 18.04
C ALA A 277 -3.07 8.96 19.45
N ALA A 278 -1.78 9.24 19.62
CA ALA A 278 -1.16 9.55 20.91
C ALA A 278 -0.37 10.86 20.83
N ALA A 279 -0.44 11.68 21.86
CA ALA A 279 0.42 12.85 22.01
C ALA A 279 0.93 12.96 23.44
N ALA A 280 2.19 13.38 23.54
CA ALA A 280 2.86 13.67 24.79
C ALA A 280 3.18 15.16 24.89
N TYR A 281 2.93 15.76 26.05
CA TYR A 281 3.14 17.18 26.30
C TYR A 281 4.37 17.41 27.19
N GLU A 282 4.88 18.65 27.21
CA GLU A 282 6.06 19.01 27.99
C GLU A 282 5.90 18.80 29.51
N ASP A 283 4.68 18.98 30.02
CA ASP A 283 4.31 18.80 31.42
C ASP A 283 4.25 17.33 31.87
N GLY A 284 4.53 16.38 30.96
CA GLY A 284 4.50 14.96 31.23
C GLY A 284 3.10 14.33 31.10
N CYS A 285 2.11 15.07 30.60
CA CYS A 285 0.82 14.53 30.22
C CYS A 285 0.93 13.70 28.93
N VAL A 286 0.17 12.61 28.87
CA VAL A 286 -0.06 11.83 27.66
C VAL A 286 -1.55 11.71 27.43
N ASP A 287 -1.98 12.09 26.24
CA ASP A 287 -3.35 11.91 25.77
C ASP A 287 -3.36 10.88 24.64
N LEU A 288 -4.37 10.01 24.67
CA LEU A 288 -4.61 9.00 23.65
C LEU A 288 -6.05 9.08 23.14
N TRP A 289 -6.23 9.15 21.83
CA TRP A 289 -7.50 9.22 21.13
C TRP A 289 -7.69 7.99 20.23
N SER A 290 -8.95 7.64 19.94
CA SER A 290 -9.25 6.77 18.80
C SER A 290 -9.32 7.61 17.53
N THR A 291 -8.76 7.08 16.45
CA THR A 291 -8.82 7.69 15.11
C THR A 291 -10.26 7.76 14.57
N GLU A 292 -11.13 6.84 14.99
CA GLU A 292 -12.51 6.72 14.50
C GLU A 292 -13.47 7.69 15.21
N THR A 293 -13.33 7.87 16.53
CA THR A 293 -14.27 8.69 17.34
C THR A 293 -13.79 10.13 17.56
N GLY A 294 -12.48 10.39 17.43
CA GLY A 294 -11.88 11.69 17.07
C GLY A 294 -12.24 12.93 17.89
N GLY A 295 -12.72 12.81 19.13
CA GLY A 295 -13.23 13.95 19.91
C GLY A 295 -12.45 14.23 21.21
N GLU A 296 -12.52 13.30 22.15
CA GLU A 296 -11.94 13.39 23.49
C GLU A 296 -10.94 12.24 23.73
N PRO A 297 -9.95 12.42 24.63
CA PRO A 297 -8.98 11.37 24.91
C PRO A 297 -9.66 10.19 25.62
N ILE A 298 -9.47 8.98 25.10
CA ILE A 298 -9.91 7.70 25.68
C ILE A 298 -9.10 7.37 26.93
N TYR A 299 -7.79 7.67 26.87
CA TYR A 299 -6.88 7.40 27.96
C TYR A 299 -5.96 8.59 28.17
N HIS A 300 -5.76 8.92 29.44
CA HIS A 300 -4.92 10.03 29.85
C HIS A 300 -4.18 9.67 31.14
N TYR A 301 -2.92 10.08 31.25
CA TYR A 301 -2.19 10.08 32.49
C TYR A 301 -1.14 11.19 32.50
N GLN A 302 -0.72 11.56 33.71
CA GLN A 302 0.36 12.52 33.93
C GLN A 302 1.52 11.86 34.66
N THR A 303 2.73 12.14 34.19
CA THR A 303 3.98 11.76 34.87
C THR A 303 4.72 13.00 35.36
N PRO A 304 5.50 12.92 36.46
CA PRO A 304 6.12 14.08 37.10
C PRO A 304 7.32 14.69 36.33
N GLY A 305 7.53 14.29 35.07
CA GLY A 305 8.65 14.74 34.26
C GLY A 305 8.33 14.71 32.78
N ARG A 306 9.14 15.42 32.00
CA ARG A 306 9.00 15.49 30.55
C ARG A 306 9.27 14.14 29.89
N ILE A 307 8.36 13.76 29.00
CA ILE A 307 8.49 12.57 28.17
C ILE A 307 9.57 12.81 27.10
N GLN A 308 10.53 11.90 27.05
CA GLN A 308 11.66 11.96 26.11
C GLN A 308 11.35 11.24 24.80
N VAL A 309 10.58 10.15 24.87
CA VAL A 309 10.21 9.33 23.71
C VAL A 309 8.83 8.74 23.95
N LEU A 310 8.02 8.73 22.91
CA LEU A 310 6.74 8.05 22.82
C LEU A 310 6.83 7.06 21.67
N SER A 311 6.44 5.80 21.89
CA SER A 311 6.27 4.80 20.82
C SER A 311 4.91 4.11 20.95
N LEU A 312 4.22 3.90 19.84
CA LEU A 312 2.95 3.22 19.69
C LEU A 312 3.19 2.03 18.78
N SER A 313 2.60 0.89 19.12
CA SER A 313 2.67 -0.29 18.25
C SER A 313 1.85 -0.03 16.99
N PRO A 314 2.33 -0.46 15.81
CA PRO A 314 1.59 -0.28 14.57
C PRO A 314 0.45 -1.26 14.35
N ASP A 315 0.43 -2.40 15.04
CA ASP A 315 -0.58 -3.44 14.79
C ASP A 315 -1.51 -3.59 15.98
N SER A 316 -1.02 -3.28 17.18
CA SER A 316 -1.71 -3.48 18.44
C SER A 316 -1.93 -2.16 19.19
N PRO A 317 -3.00 -2.04 19.99
CA PRO A 317 -3.25 -0.91 20.88
C PRO A 317 -2.34 -0.93 22.12
N VAL A 318 -1.04 -0.76 21.90
CA VAL A 318 -0.01 -0.73 22.94
C VAL A 318 0.78 0.56 22.81
N LEU A 319 0.94 1.25 23.92
CA LEU A 319 1.67 2.50 24.05
C LEU A 319 2.85 2.30 25.00
N ILE A 320 3.99 2.85 24.65
CA ILE A 320 5.14 2.92 25.53
C ILE A 320 5.64 4.36 25.61
N SER A 321 5.86 4.82 26.84
CA SER A 321 6.36 6.17 27.14
C SER A 321 7.59 6.08 28.02
N ALA A 322 8.52 7.00 27.82
CA ALA A 322 9.74 7.09 28.61
C ALA A 322 9.88 8.49 29.22
N THR A 323 9.93 8.54 30.55
CA THR A 323 10.12 9.75 31.35
C THR A 323 11.48 9.67 32.03
N GLY A 324 12.51 10.22 31.37
CA GLY A 324 13.88 10.12 31.85
C GLY A 324 14.39 8.67 31.83
N SER A 325 14.59 8.08 33.01
CA SER A 325 14.97 6.68 33.23
C SER A 325 13.77 5.73 33.26
N ASP A 326 12.59 6.25 33.55
CA ASP A 326 11.42 5.45 33.87
C ASP A 326 10.67 5.15 32.59
N VAL A 327 10.42 3.88 32.33
CA VAL A 327 9.72 3.40 31.15
C VAL A 327 8.41 2.78 31.57
N ARG A 328 7.32 3.22 30.93
CA ARG A 328 5.96 2.76 31.18
C ARG A 328 5.38 2.19 29.90
N LEU A 329 4.87 0.97 29.99
CA LEU A 329 4.18 0.26 28.92
C LEU A 329 2.71 0.11 29.32
N ASP A 330 1.83 0.69 28.53
CA ASP A 330 0.38 0.64 28.70
C ASP A 330 -0.27 -0.13 27.53
N CYS A 331 -1.26 -0.97 27.81
CA CYS A 331 -2.03 -1.68 26.79
C CYS A 331 -3.53 -1.50 27.01
N ALA A 332 -4.30 -1.52 25.93
CA ALA A 332 -5.73 -1.75 26.01
C ALA A 332 -6.01 -3.22 26.32
N LYS A 333 -6.99 -3.50 27.19
CA LYS A 333 -7.59 -4.84 27.32
C LYS A 333 -8.70 -5.02 26.29
N ASP A 334 -9.14 -6.27 26.10
CA ASP A 334 -10.30 -6.64 25.26
C ASP A 334 -11.59 -5.85 25.59
N CYS A 335 -11.68 -5.26 26.79
CA CYS A 335 -12.81 -4.46 27.24
C CYS A 335 -12.67 -2.95 26.91
N GLY A 336 -11.63 -2.51 26.19
CA GLY A 336 -11.37 -1.11 25.87
C GLY A 336 -10.72 -0.28 27.00
N TYR A 337 -10.53 -0.86 28.19
CA TYR A 337 -9.84 -0.19 29.30
C TYR A 337 -8.32 -0.29 29.17
N TRP A 338 -7.66 0.85 29.38
CA TRP A 338 -6.21 0.97 29.39
C TRP A 338 -5.64 0.70 30.78
N ARG A 339 -4.56 -0.07 30.84
CA ARG A 339 -3.78 -0.28 32.06
C ARG A 339 -2.30 -0.30 31.79
N THR A 340 -1.53 0.01 32.83
CA THR A 340 -0.09 -0.22 32.84
C THR A 340 0.19 -1.69 33.02
N VAL A 341 0.90 -2.25 32.05
CA VAL A 341 1.34 -3.65 32.05
C VAL A 341 2.69 -3.77 32.72
N CYS A 342 3.61 -2.85 32.41
CA CYS A 342 4.97 -2.89 32.90
C CYS A 342 5.48 -1.47 33.16
N GLN A 343 6.12 -1.28 34.32
CA GLN A 343 6.83 -0.06 34.66
C GLN A 343 8.21 -0.43 35.20
N THR A 344 9.27 0.04 34.53
CA THR A 344 10.65 -0.31 34.89
C THR A 344 11.51 0.95 34.91
N GLN A 345 12.50 0.98 35.79
CA GLN A 345 13.47 2.06 35.88
C GLN A 345 14.81 1.58 35.32
N LEU A 346 15.29 2.26 34.28
CA LEU A 346 16.58 1.99 33.65
C LEU A 346 17.70 2.81 34.30
N PRO A 347 18.96 2.35 34.25
CA PRO A 347 20.07 3.04 34.90
C PRO A 347 20.46 4.37 34.22
N LYS A 348 20.08 4.54 32.95
CA LYS A 348 20.35 5.75 32.16
C LYS A 348 19.06 6.23 31.52
N THR A 349 19.04 7.49 31.12
CA THR A 349 17.90 8.07 30.43
C THR A 349 17.71 7.45 29.05
N VAL A 350 16.45 7.15 28.72
CA VAL A 350 16.07 6.60 27.41
C VAL A 350 16.08 7.71 26.37
N LYS A 351 16.80 7.47 25.27
CA LYS A 351 16.94 8.42 24.17
C LYS A 351 16.17 8.01 22.91
N SER A 352 15.95 6.71 22.71
CA SER A 352 15.22 6.18 21.57
C SER A 352 14.54 4.87 21.97
N MET A 353 13.36 4.62 21.40
CA MET A 353 12.50 3.50 21.75
C MET A 353 11.64 3.13 20.56
N THR A 354 11.38 1.83 20.38
CA THR A 354 10.53 1.32 19.32
C THR A 354 9.84 0.04 19.78
N LEU A 355 8.54 -0.05 19.53
CA LEU A 355 7.78 -1.29 19.73
C LEU A 355 7.99 -2.22 18.54
N VAL A 356 8.22 -3.50 18.84
CA VAL A 356 8.39 -4.54 17.82
C VAL A 356 7.03 -4.81 17.17
N PRO A 357 6.92 -4.73 15.83
CA PRO A 357 5.68 -5.03 15.10
C PRO A 357 5.35 -6.53 15.11
N GLY A 358 4.13 -6.89 14.74
CA GLY A 358 3.70 -8.28 14.50
C GLY A 358 3.59 -9.14 15.76
N ARG A 359 3.50 -8.54 16.95
CA ARG A 359 3.33 -9.25 18.22
C ARG A 359 1.93 -9.00 18.80
N ASP A 360 1.38 -10.05 19.41
CA ASP A 360 0.07 -9.97 20.05
C ASP A 360 0.06 -8.95 21.20
N GLN A 361 -1.11 -8.37 21.47
CA GLN A 361 -1.35 -7.45 22.60
C GLN A 361 -0.93 -8.01 23.96
N GLN A 362 -0.93 -9.34 24.10
CA GLN A 362 -0.55 -10.02 25.34
C GLN A 362 0.97 -10.12 25.54
N CYS A 363 1.75 -9.91 24.48
CA CYS A 363 3.21 -10.09 24.48
C CYS A 363 3.93 -8.95 23.74
N PRO A 364 3.65 -7.67 24.07
CA PRO A 364 4.33 -6.58 23.42
C PRO A 364 5.80 -6.58 23.81
N LEU A 365 6.67 -6.48 22.81
CA LEU A 365 8.11 -6.44 23.00
C LEU A 365 8.61 -5.05 22.61
N ALA A 366 9.38 -4.40 23.47
CA ALA A 366 9.92 -3.07 23.18
C ALA A 366 11.45 -3.07 23.18
N ALA A 367 12.05 -2.46 22.17
CA ALA A 367 13.47 -2.18 22.13
C ALA A 367 13.73 -0.77 22.68
N LEU A 368 14.68 -0.65 23.60
CA LEU A 368 14.97 0.58 24.35
C LEU A 368 16.45 0.90 24.27
N ALA A 369 16.77 2.14 23.88
CA ALA A 369 18.13 2.65 23.88
C ALA A 369 18.33 3.66 25.03
N ALA A 370 19.08 3.26 26.06
CA ALA A 370 19.37 4.06 27.23
C ALA A 370 20.87 4.40 27.28
N GLY A 371 21.23 5.56 26.72
CA GLY A 371 22.61 6.02 26.61
C GLY A 371 23.48 5.11 25.73
N GLU A 372 24.20 4.19 26.36
CA GLU A 372 25.16 3.24 25.74
C GLU A 372 24.67 1.79 25.76
N SER A 373 23.59 1.55 26.51
CA SER A 373 23.03 0.22 26.66
C SER A 373 21.75 0.11 25.85
N MET A 374 21.54 -1.05 25.24
CA MET A 374 20.30 -1.43 24.58
C MET A 374 19.61 -2.52 25.40
N TYR A 375 18.34 -2.30 25.71
CA TYR A 375 17.49 -3.17 26.49
C TYR A 375 16.32 -3.66 25.65
N LEU A 376 15.87 -4.87 25.96
CA LEU A 376 14.65 -5.46 25.46
C LEU A 376 13.69 -5.60 26.63
N LEU A 377 12.54 -4.96 26.54
CA LEU A 377 11.49 -5.03 27.55
C LEU A 377 10.45 -6.05 27.10
N ASP A 378 10.44 -7.20 27.75
CA ASP A 378 9.37 -8.18 27.69
C ASP A 378 8.55 -8.05 28.99
N PRO A 379 7.24 -7.74 28.93
CA PRO A 379 6.40 -7.57 30.13
C PRO A 379 6.25 -8.86 30.94
N ARG A 380 6.65 -10.02 30.40
CA ARG A 380 6.65 -11.30 31.11
C ARG A 380 7.84 -11.46 32.04
N GLU A 381 8.92 -10.72 31.78
CA GLU A 381 10.14 -10.73 32.59
C GLU A 381 10.09 -9.57 33.58
N GLU A 382 10.52 -9.81 34.83
CA GLU A 382 10.51 -8.76 35.87
C GLU A 382 11.57 -7.68 35.60
N GLU A 383 12.69 -8.05 34.96
CA GLU A 383 13.78 -7.15 34.64
C GLU A 383 13.98 -7.02 33.11
N PRO A 384 14.32 -5.81 32.62
CA PRO A 384 14.59 -5.60 31.21
C PRO A 384 15.90 -6.28 30.80
N LEU A 385 15.85 -7.10 29.75
CA LEU A 385 17.02 -7.83 29.26
C LEU A 385 18.00 -6.88 28.56
N MET A 386 19.25 -6.84 29.02
CA MET A 386 20.31 -6.08 28.36
C MET A 386 20.90 -6.86 27.19
N LEU A 387 20.70 -6.38 25.96
CA LEU A 387 21.24 -7.01 24.75
C LEU A 387 22.64 -6.51 24.38
N HIS A 388 22.91 -5.23 24.64
CA HIS A 388 24.19 -4.61 24.34
C HIS A 388 24.54 -3.57 25.39
N SER A 389 25.79 -3.54 25.84
CA SER A 389 26.33 -2.44 26.61
C SER A 389 27.83 -2.38 26.39
N VAL A 390 28.28 -1.29 25.77
CA VAL A 390 29.71 -1.02 25.61
C VAL A 390 29.99 0.40 26.09
N TYR A 391 30.87 0.49 27.08
CA TYR A 391 31.22 1.76 27.70
C TYR A 391 31.78 2.76 26.69
N GLY A 392 31.31 4.01 26.76
CA GLY A 392 31.72 5.09 25.86
C GLY A 392 31.08 5.03 24.48
N HIS A 393 30.24 4.03 24.19
CA HIS A 393 29.66 3.83 22.86
C HIS A 393 28.15 4.05 22.86
N PRO A 394 27.67 5.31 22.72
CA PRO A 394 26.24 5.58 22.81
C PRO A 394 25.48 5.07 21.59
N VAL A 395 24.26 4.59 21.82
CA VAL A 395 23.31 4.24 20.78
C VAL A 395 22.73 5.52 20.17
N THR A 396 22.75 5.65 18.86
CA THR A 396 22.36 6.88 18.14
C THR A 396 21.01 6.79 17.44
N CYS A 397 20.63 5.61 16.99
CA CYS A 397 19.37 5.34 16.29
C CYS A 397 18.96 3.88 16.51
N LEU A 398 17.67 3.60 16.36
CA LEU A 398 17.05 2.31 16.65
C LEU A 398 15.88 2.10 15.68
N ASP A 399 15.72 0.89 15.19
CA ASP A 399 14.50 0.42 14.53
C ASP A 399 14.34 -1.10 14.74
N ALA A 400 13.11 -1.60 14.61
CA ALA A 400 12.77 -3.00 14.84
C ALA A 400 11.85 -3.55 13.74
N SER A 401 12.12 -4.77 13.29
CA SER A 401 11.18 -5.62 12.57
C SER A 401 10.64 -6.71 13.49
N GLU A 402 9.72 -7.53 12.99
CA GLU A 402 9.07 -8.61 13.76
C GLU A 402 10.07 -9.62 14.37
N SER A 403 11.21 -9.81 13.69
CA SER A 403 12.23 -10.82 14.02
C SER A 403 13.59 -10.25 14.42
N HIS A 404 13.90 -8.99 14.06
CA HIS A 404 15.22 -8.40 14.27
C HIS A 404 15.14 -6.99 14.83
N VAL A 405 16.15 -6.59 15.61
CA VAL A 405 16.35 -5.21 16.06
C VAL A 405 17.69 -4.71 15.54
N ALA A 406 17.68 -3.51 14.95
CA ALA A 406 18.88 -2.86 14.47
C ALA A 406 19.09 -1.52 15.19
N PHE A 407 20.31 -1.27 15.64
CA PHE A 407 20.66 0.00 16.27
C PHE A 407 22.06 0.46 15.91
N GLY A 408 22.21 1.77 15.70
CA GLY A 408 23.48 2.40 15.40
C GLY A 408 24.24 2.70 16.69
N VAL A 409 25.51 2.33 16.73
CA VAL A 409 26.40 2.60 17.86
C VAL A 409 27.50 3.54 17.42
N LYS A 410 27.58 4.69 18.09
CA LYS A 410 28.69 5.61 17.95
C LYS A 410 29.86 5.08 18.75
N ARG A 411 31.00 4.89 18.10
CA ARG A 411 32.25 4.57 18.79
C ARG A 411 32.98 5.85 19.15
N THR A 412 33.56 5.90 20.34
CA THR A 412 34.36 7.05 20.79
C THR A 412 35.73 6.56 21.29
N GLY A 413 36.73 7.44 21.28
CA GLY A 413 38.08 7.11 21.75
C GLY A 413 38.85 6.14 20.84
N TRP A 414 39.68 5.28 21.44
CA TRP A 414 40.60 4.38 20.72
C TRP A 414 39.89 3.37 19.81
N ALA A 415 38.61 3.09 20.05
CA ALA A 415 37.78 2.22 19.22
C ALA A 415 37.48 2.79 17.82
N MET A 416 37.78 4.08 17.56
CA MET A 416 37.72 4.67 16.22
C MET A 416 38.73 4.02 15.25
N HIS A 417 39.83 3.45 15.76
CA HIS A 417 40.80 2.72 14.94
C HIS A 417 40.22 1.43 14.34
N ASP A 418 39.13 0.88 14.91
CA ASP A 418 38.46 -0.35 14.44
C ASP A 418 37.35 -0.10 13.39
N GLY A 419 37.54 0.92 12.54
CA GLY A 419 36.69 1.15 11.37
C GLY A 419 35.50 2.09 11.55
N GLY A 420 35.44 2.85 12.65
CA GLY A 420 34.41 3.88 12.88
C GLY A 420 33.09 3.33 13.42
N ASN A 421 32.01 4.08 13.23
CA ASN A 421 30.67 3.75 13.72
C ASN A 421 30.09 2.55 12.98
N LYS A 422 29.36 1.70 13.71
CA LYS A 422 28.74 0.46 13.19
C LYS A 422 27.27 0.38 13.61
N ILE A 423 26.50 -0.42 12.90
CA ILE A 423 25.13 -0.81 13.22
C ILE A 423 25.16 -2.27 13.65
N HIS A 424 24.55 -2.57 14.80
CA HIS A 424 24.41 -3.93 15.31
C HIS A 424 22.99 -4.42 15.09
N ILE A 425 22.88 -5.66 14.62
CA ILE A 425 21.61 -6.35 14.36
C ILE A 425 21.52 -7.57 15.27
N TYR A 426 20.42 -7.67 16.01
CA TYR A 426 20.13 -8.77 16.92
C TYR A 426 18.86 -9.49 16.48
N SER A 427 18.86 -10.82 16.60
CA SER A 427 17.65 -11.63 16.43
C SER A 427 16.84 -11.59 17.73
N LEU A 428 15.55 -11.26 17.62
CA LEU A 428 14.63 -11.19 18.76
C LEU A 428 14.29 -12.58 19.32
N GLU A 429 14.26 -13.60 18.47
CA GLU A 429 13.97 -14.98 18.87
C GLU A 429 15.11 -15.58 19.69
N THR A 430 16.36 -15.37 19.24
CA THR A 430 17.55 -15.95 19.89
C THR A 430 18.20 -15.02 20.90
N ARG A 431 17.83 -13.73 20.90
CA ARG A 431 18.40 -12.66 21.73
C ARG A 431 19.93 -12.53 21.56
N LYS A 432 20.45 -12.95 20.41
CA LYS A 432 21.89 -12.95 20.09
C LYS A 432 22.21 -11.98 18.96
N PRO A 433 23.45 -11.44 18.91
CA PRO A 433 23.89 -10.63 17.80
C PRO A 433 23.99 -11.50 16.54
N THR A 434 23.33 -11.06 15.47
CA THR A 434 23.38 -11.74 14.17
C THR A 434 24.55 -11.20 13.35
N VAL A 435 24.57 -9.88 13.11
CA VAL A 435 25.56 -9.22 12.26
C VAL A 435 25.85 -7.80 12.78
N SER A 436 27.11 -7.37 12.66
CA SER A 436 27.49 -5.96 12.78
C SER A 436 27.90 -5.41 11.41
N VAL A 437 27.19 -4.40 10.91
CA VAL A 437 27.41 -3.79 9.60
C VAL A 437 27.85 -2.35 9.70
N GLY A 438 28.52 -1.86 8.66
CA GLY A 438 28.96 -0.47 8.55
C GLY A 438 30.37 -0.24 9.09
N ASN A 439 30.99 0.79 8.54
CA ASN A 439 32.28 1.35 8.92
C ASN A 439 32.28 2.82 8.45
N SER A 440 31.72 3.71 9.28
CA SER A 440 31.53 5.11 8.88
C SER A 440 32.18 6.08 9.87
N PRO A 441 32.82 7.16 9.40
CA PRO A 441 33.31 8.20 10.30
C PRO A 441 32.17 8.96 11.01
N GLY A 442 31.03 9.16 10.35
CA GLY A 442 29.86 9.86 10.87
C GLY A 442 28.89 8.96 11.61
N ASP A 443 28.12 9.59 12.52
CA ASP A 443 27.08 8.92 13.32
C ASP A 443 25.92 8.49 12.41
N PHE A 444 25.39 7.29 12.63
CA PHE A 444 24.12 6.88 12.04
C PHE A 444 22.98 7.60 12.76
N THR A 445 22.10 8.22 12.00
CA THR A 445 21.03 9.09 12.52
C THR A 445 19.66 8.44 12.45
N CYS A 446 19.42 7.62 11.42
CA CYS A 446 18.17 6.92 11.20
C CYS A 446 18.42 5.57 10.54
N ILE A 447 17.54 4.62 10.84
CA ILE A 447 17.55 3.26 10.32
C ILE A 447 16.12 2.93 9.88
N ASN A 448 16.00 2.20 8.78
CA ASN A 448 14.77 1.56 8.35
C ASN A 448 15.04 0.08 8.13
N LEU A 449 14.43 -0.73 8.99
CA LEU A 449 14.42 -2.19 9.00
C LEU A 449 12.99 -2.71 8.86
N ARG A 450 12.01 -1.97 9.37
CA ARG A 450 10.61 -2.37 9.40
C ARG A 450 9.98 -2.51 8.01
N ASP A 451 10.20 -1.55 7.12
CA ASP A 451 9.50 -1.47 5.83
C ASP A 451 10.35 -1.94 4.65
N SER A 452 11.66 -2.04 4.86
CA SER A 452 12.56 -2.62 3.89
C SER A 452 12.31 -4.12 3.75
N SER A 453 12.62 -4.68 2.58
CA SER A 453 12.63 -6.13 2.38
C SER A 453 13.38 -6.83 3.53
N PRO A 454 12.98 -8.04 3.96
CA PRO A 454 13.44 -8.68 5.21
C PRO A 454 14.94 -8.99 5.25
N HIS A 455 15.66 -8.80 4.15
CA HIS A 455 17.09 -9.02 4.05
C HIS A 455 17.89 -7.73 3.86
N LEU A 456 17.24 -6.59 3.69
CA LEU A 456 17.92 -5.31 3.50
C LEU A 456 17.75 -4.44 4.73
N LEU A 457 18.80 -3.70 5.04
CA LEU A 457 18.82 -2.65 6.04
C LEU A 457 19.21 -1.35 5.34
N VAL A 458 18.40 -0.30 5.51
CA VAL A 458 18.73 1.02 4.98
C VAL A 458 18.99 1.98 6.14
N CYS A 459 20.03 2.79 6.03
CA CYS A 459 20.41 3.74 7.07
C CYS A 459 20.86 5.09 6.51
N GLY A 460 20.57 6.14 7.26
CA GLY A 460 21.08 7.49 7.05
C GLY A 460 22.25 7.77 7.97
N ASN A 461 23.24 8.50 7.46
CA ASN A 461 24.43 8.88 8.21
C ASN A 461 24.66 10.40 8.18
N LYS A 462 25.31 10.94 9.20
CA LYS A 462 25.85 12.32 9.20
C LYS A 462 26.90 12.56 8.11
N ASP A 463 27.50 11.51 7.57
CA ASP A 463 28.39 11.53 6.40
C ASP A 463 27.68 11.84 5.08
N ARG A 464 26.42 12.32 5.14
CA ARG A 464 25.62 12.77 4.00
C ARG A 464 25.21 11.66 3.02
N ARG A 465 25.49 10.42 3.39
CA ARG A 465 25.21 9.23 2.60
C ARG A 465 24.08 8.41 3.20
N VAL A 466 23.29 7.83 2.31
CA VAL A 466 22.39 6.72 2.62
C VAL A 466 23.12 5.42 2.27
N ARG A 467 23.13 4.46 3.17
CA ARG A 467 23.74 3.14 2.92
C ARG A 467 22.70 2.04 3.03
N VAL A 468 22.85 1.05 2.16
CA VAL A 468 22.05 -0.17 2.11
C VAL A 468 22.98 -1.34 2.41
N PHE A 469 22.58 -2.20 3.34
CA PHE A 469 23.29 -3.40 3.73
C PHE A 469 22.40 -4.62 3.54
N ASP A 470 22.98 -5.74 3.12
CA ASP A 470 22.32 -7.04 3.16
C ASP A 470 22.59 -7.69 4.52
N ILE A 471 21.53 -7.99 5.25
CA ILE A 471 21.56 -8.53 6.61
C ILE A 471 22.13 -9.96 6.61
N ARG A 472 21.91 -10.73 5.53
CA ARG A 472 22.36 -12.13 5.48
C ARG A 472 23.87 -12.24 5.30
N SER A 473 24.45 -11.38 4.48
CA SER A 473 25.89 -11.37 4.18
C SER A 473 26.68 -10.36 5.03
N GLY A 474 26.00 -9.38 5.63
CA GLY A 474 26.63 -8.23 6.29
C GLY A 474 27.35 -7.29 5.33
N SER A 475 27.18 -7.46 4.02
CA SER A 475 27.87 -6.68 2.99
C SER A 475 27.11 -5.39 2.66
N SER A 476 27.84 -4.36 2.22
CA SER A 476 27.23 -3.13 1.72
C SER A 476 26.79 -3.33 0.27
N VAL A 477 25.49 -3.15 0.02
CA VAL A 477 24.89 -3.27 -1.32
C VAL A 477 25.01 -1.95 -2.07
N ALA A 478 24.70 -0.82 -1.40
CA ALA A 478 24.73 0.49 -2.01
C ALA A 478 25.17 1.58 -1.03
N SER A 479 25.85 2.61 -1.55
CA SER A 479 26.20 3.83 -0.82
C SER A 479 25.88 5.04 -1.70
N LEU A 480 24.78 5.72 -1.37
CA LEU A 480 24.24 6.83 -2.16
C LEU A 480 24.62 8.15 -1.49
N TYR A 481 25.23 9.07 -2.25
CA TYR A 481 25.49 10.43 -1.79
C TYR A 481 24.23 11.26 -1.97
N ALA A 482 23.45 11.42 -0.90
CA ALA A 482 22.10 11.93 -0.99
C ALA A 482 21.97 13.40 -0.59
N HIS A 483 22.74 13.85 0.39
CA HIS A 483 22.49 15.11 1.09
C HIS A 483 23.76 15.98 1.18
N HIS A 484 23.58 17.23 1.57
CA HIS A 484 24.70 18.15 1.84
C HIS A 484 25.04 18.21 3.34
N LEU A 485 24.04 18.03 4.19
CA LEU A 485 24.20 17.84 5.62
C LEU A 485 23.94 16.36 5.97
N GLY A 486 23.67 16.08 7.23
CA GLY A 486 23.32 14.73 7.67
C GLY A 486 21.95 14.32 7.17
N VAL A 487 21.82 13.03 6.84
CA VAL A 487 20.52 12.42 6.60
C VAL A 487 19.75 12.38 7.92
N THR A 488 18.47 12.72 7.92
CA THR A 488 17.65 12.87 9.13
C THR A 488 16.60 11.78 9.23
N SER A 489 16.00 11.40 8.11
CA SER A 489 15.00 10.33 8.01
C SER A 489 15.21 9.55 6.73
N VAL A 490 14.96 8.24 6.78
CA VAL A 490 15.05 7.35 5.63
C VAL A 490 13.95 6.32 5.74
N GLN A 491 13.34 6.00 4.60
CA GLN A 491 12.50 4.83 4.43
C GLN A 491 12.84 4.16 3.10
N ALA A 492 12.75 2.84 3.05
CA ALA A 492 12.97 2.08 1.85
C ALA A 492 11.87 1.05 1.63
N ASP A 493 11.74 0.65 0.38
CA ASP A 493 10.83 -0.37 -0.12
C ASP A 493 11.60 -1.20 -1.15
N ASP A 494 10.96 -2.17 -1.80
CA ASP A 494 11.62 -3.14 -2.67
C ASP A 494 12.43 -2.52 -3.81
N TRP A 495 11.98 -1.38 -4.35
CA TRP A 495 12.61 -0.74 -5.49
C TRP A 495 12.95 0.74 -5.29
N LYS A 496 12.48 1.38 -4.22
CA LYS A 496 12.63 2.82 -3.99
C LYS A 496 13.19 3.12 -2.60
N ILE A 497 13.99 4.18 -2.51
CA ILE A 497 14.49 4.74 -1.24
C ILE A 497 14.13 6.21 -1.22
N VAL A 498 13.55 6.67 -0.11
CA VAL A 498 13.30 8.09 0.14
C VAL A 498 14.12 8.53 1.33
N SER A 499 14.86 9.62 1.17
CA SER A 499 15.70 10.19 2.22
C SER A 499 15.42 11.67 2.43
N GLY A 500 15.34 12.08 3.69
CA GLY A 500 15.27 13.47 4.13
C GLY A 500 16.62 13.95 4.68
N GLY A 501 16.96 15.20 4.41
CA GLY A 501 18.19 15.84 4.86
C GLY A 501 17.94 16.98 5.85
N GLY A 502 18.95 17.26 6.67
CA GLY A 502 18.96 18.40 7.59
C GLY A 502 18.95 19.76 6.88
N GLU A 503 19.31 19.79 5.60
CA GLU A 503 19.23 20.99 4.75
C GLU A 503 17.83 21.24 4.16
N GLY A 504 16.86 20.35 4.41
CA GLY A 504 15.52 20.42 3.83
C GLY A 504 15.39 19.77 2.45
N LEU A 505 16.41 19.03 1.98
CA LEU A 505 16.30 18.23 0.77
C LEU A 505 15.56 16.91 1.04
N VAL A 506 14.65 16.55 0.14
CA VAL A 506 14.08 15.21 0.00
C VAL A 506 14.61 14.62 -1.29
N CYS A 507 15.22 13.44 -1.23
CA CYS A 507 15.73 12.73 -2.41
C CYS A 507 15.05 11.37 -2.54
N VAL A 508 14.65 11.03 -3.77
CA VAL A 508 14.10 9.70 -4.10
C VAL A 508 15.04 8.99 -5.05
N TRP A 509 15.33 7.73 -4.76
CA TRP A 509 16.29 6.90 -5.47
C TRP A 509 15.68 5.58 -5.91
N GLU A 510 16.10 5.08 -7.06
CA GLU A 510 15.83 3.70 -7.47
C GLU A 510 16.87 2.76 -6.84
N MET A 511 16.40 1.79 -6.03
CA MET A 511 17.21 0.83 -5.27
C MET A 511 18.17 0.03 -6.17
N ARG A 512 17.66 -0.52 -7.28
CA ARG A 512 18.43 -1.44 -8.15
C ARG A 512 19.56 -0.75 -8.91
N MET A 513 19.34 0.48 -9.38
CA MET A 513 20.33 1.22 -10.18
C MET A 513 21.14 2.22 -9.36
N GLY A 514 20.70 2.52 -8.13
CA GLY A 514 21.25 3.63 -7.33
C GLY A 514 21.05 5.00 -8.00
N ALA A 515 20.14 5.10 -8.97
CA ALA A 515 19.90 6.32 -9.71
C ALA A 515 18.97 7.25 -8.91
N LYS A 516 19.32 8.53 -8.85
CA LYS A 516 18.45 9.57 -8.29
C LYS A 516 17.30 9.80 -9.24
N LEU A 517 16.06 9.57 -8.80
CA LEU A 517 14.86 9.79 -9.60
C LEU A 517 14.53 11.28 -9.63
N TRP A 518 14.40 11.89 -8.46
CA TRP A 518 14.17 13.32 -8.32
C TRP A 518 14.56 13.81 -6.93
N GLU A 519 14.69 15.12 -6.81
CA GLU A 519 14.85 15.81 -5.53
C GLU A 519 13.87 16.96 -5.39
N MET A 520 13.66 17.36 -4.14
CA MET A 520 12.87 18.51 -3.78
C MET A 520 13.53 19.23 -2.62
N HIS A 521 13.51 20.56 -2.67
CA HIS A 521 14.09 21.40 -1.64
C HIS A 521 13.01 22.14 -0.86
N ASN A 522 13.09 22.03 0.46
CA ASN A 522 12.28 22.75 1.42
C ASN A 522 13.18 23.62 2.31
N ARG A 523 12.60 24.61 2.98
CA ARG A 523 13.36 25.59 3.80
C ARG A 523 13.80 25.05 5.16
N HIS A 524 13.05 24.08 5.70
CA HIS A 524 13.27 23.53 7.03
C HIS A 524 13.77 22.09 6.92
N PRO A 525 14.52 21.60 7.93
CA PRO A 525 15.01 20.23 7.93
C PRO A 525 13.85 19.25 7.82
N VAL A 526 14.01 18.24 6.97
CA VAL A 526 13.02 17.17 6.84
C VAL A 526 13.20 16.24 8.02
N ARG A 527 12.27 16.19 8.97
CA ARG A 527 12.43 15.33 10.17
C ARG A 527 11.61 14.05 10.06
N HIS A 528 10.50 14.09 9.33
CA HIS A 528 9.64 12.94 9.12
C HIS A 528 9.47 12.67 7.62
N VAL A 529 9.70 11.42 7.23
CA VAL A 529 9.43 10.92 5.88
C VAL A 529 8.72 9.59 6.06
N ARG A 530 7.53 9.48 5.47
CA ARG A 530 6.79 8.23 5.42
C ARG A 530 6.12 8.10 4.06
N PHE A 531 6.18 6.94 3.45
CA PHE A 531 5.49 6.67 2.21
C PHE A 531 4.84 5.29 2.22
N ASN A 532 3.82 5.19 1.40
CA ASN A 532 3.12 3.96 1.03
C ASN A 532 3.42 3.62 -0.44
N THR A 533 2.64 2.70 -1.01
CA THR A 533 2.74 2.36 -2.44
C THR A 533 2.40 3.55 -3.33
N SER A 534 1.37 4.34 -2.97
CA SER A 534 0.86 5.48 -3.75
C SER A 534 1.13 6.84 -3.15
N THR A 535 1.27 6.98 -1.83
CA THR A 535 1.39 8.28 -1.16
C THR A 535 2.75 8.50 -0.51
N LEU A 536 3.13 9.77 -0.32
CA LEU A 536 4.32 10.19 0.42
C LEU A 536 3.97 11.38 1.32
N VAL A 537 4.35 11.31 2.58
CA VAL A 537 4.24 12.37 3.57
C VAL A 537 5.63 12.82 3.96
N THR A 538 5.89 14.12 3.84
CA THR A 538 7.14 14.74 4.31
C THR A 538 6.81 15.86 5.28
N ALA A 539 7.40 15.84 6.47
CA ALA A 539 7.29 16.94 7.43
C ALA A 539 8.62 17.66 7.61
N ASN A 540 8.59 18.96 7.37
CA ASN A 540 9.71 19.86 7.60
C ASN A 540 9.49 20.55 8.94
N ILE A 541 10.24 20.15 9.95
CA ILE A 541 10.10 20.64 11.32
C ILE A 541 11.26 21.61 11.57
N PRO A 542 11.00 22.85 11.99
CA PRO A 542 12.06 23.82 12.27
C PRO A 542 12.85 23.41 13.53
N ASP A 543 14.14 23.75 13.55
CA ASP A 543 15.01 23.48 14.71
C ASP A 543 14.65 24.36 15.90
N ASP A 544 14.35 25.64 15.62
CA ASP A 544 13.88 26.59 16.63
C ASP A 544 12.38 26.43 16.83
N LYS A 545 12.01 25.80 17.95
CA LYS A 545 10.61 25.67 18.39
C LYS A 545 10.04 26.99 18.91
N SER A 546 10.90 27.89 19.40
CA SER A 546 10.55 29.22 19.91
C SER A 546 11.46 30.29 19.27
N PRO A 547 11.07 30.88 18.12
CA PRO A 547 11.90 31.90 17.48
C PRO A 547 12.05 33.12 18.39
N ARG A 548 13.30 33.47 18.74
CA ARG A 548 13.61 34.70 19.47
C ARG A 548 13.33 35.90 18.56
N GLY A 549 12.50 36.85 19.02
CA GLY A 549 12.19 38.08 18.29
C GLY A 549 10.93 38.03 17.41
N ALA A 550 9.99 37.12 17.69
CA ALA A 550 8.64 37.17 17.11
C ALA A 550 7.83 38.42 17.52
N CYS A 551 8.33 39.19 18.50
CA CYS A 551 7.76 40.42 19.00
C CYS A 551 8.61 41.63 18.58
N ILE A 552 8.29 42.24 17.44
CA ILE A 552 8.63 43.67 17.23
C ILE A 552 7.45 44.54 17.70
N THR A 553 6.25 43.98 17.78
CA THR A 553 5.06 44.55 18.42
C THR A 553 4.36 43.44 19.19
N ASP A 554 4.11 43.63 20.48
CA ASP A 554 3.59 42.62 21.43
C ASP A 554 2.18 42.07 21.13
N ASP A 555 1.60 42.34 19.95
CA ASP A 555 0.21 42.00 19.61
C ASP A 555 0.02 41.06 18.39
N ASP A 556 1.09 40.67 17.66
CA ASP A 556 0.94 39.76 16.52
C ASP A 556 1.30 38.31 16.87
N LEU A 557 0.28 37.53 17.23
CA LEU A 557 0.28 36.08 17.50
C LEU A 557 0.74 35.20 16.31
N THR A 558 1.27 35.79 15.22
CA THR A 558 1.59 35.05 13.99
C THR A 558 3.09 34.82 13.84
N ALA A 559 3.56 33.62 14.22
CA ALA A 559 4.87 33.13 13.78
C ALA A 559 5.02 33.29 12.26
N HIS A 560 6.01 34.07 11.82
CA HIS A 560 6.29 34.30 10.41
C HIS A 560 6.43 32.96 9.67
N ARG A 561 6.01 32.89 8.38
CA ARG A 561 6.18 31.72 7.49
C ARG A 561 7.60 31.11 7.46
N ARG A 562 8.61 31.84 7.94
CA ARG A 562 10.01 31.40 8.05
C ARG A 562 10.29 30.54 9.28
N HIS A 563 9.39 30.52 10.23
CA HIS A 563 9.51 29.78 11.49
C HIS A 563 8.41 28.72 11.63
N ARG A 564 7.54 28.58 10.62
CA ARG A 564 6.48 27.56 10.61
C ARG A 564 6.97 26.32 9.85
N GLY A 565 6.82 25.16 10.48
CA GLY A 565 6.99 23.88 9.78
C GLY A 565 5.93 23.69 8.70
N VAL A 566 6.20 22.79 7.76
CA VAL A 566 5.29 22.47 6.66
C VAL A 566 5.19 20.95 6.52
N ILE A 567 3.96 20.45 6.37
CA ILE A 567 3.69 19.05 6.05
C ILE A 567 3.17 19.01 4.62
N CYS A 568 3.85 18.24 3.78
CA CYS A 568 3.45 18.01 2.40
C CYS A 568 3.01 16.56 2.26
N HIS A 569 1.85 16.36 1.64
CA HIS A 569 1.33 15.08 1.21
C HIS A 569 1.39 15.02 -0.33
N TYR A 570 1.93 13.93 -0.85
CA TYR A 570 2.05 13.66 -2.28
C TYR A 570 1.20 12.42 -2.57
N ASP A 571 0.29 12.52 -3.51
CA ASP A 571 -0.45 11.38 -4.02
C ASP A 571 -0.03 11.09 -5.46
N PHE A 572 0.54 9.91 -5.68
CA PHE A 572 0.98 9.41 -6.98
C PHE A 572 -0.05 8.48 -7.63
N SER A 573 -1.21 8.25 -6.99
CA SER A 573 -2.32 7.50 -7.57
C SER A 573 -3.14 8.30 -8.58
N GLU A 574 -3.17 9.63 -8.44
CA GLU A 574 -3.88 10.51 -9.35
C GLU A 574 -3.13 10.68 -10.69
N ASP A 575 -3.86 10.52 -11.78
CA ASP A 575 -3.34 10.73 -13.13
C ASP A 575 -3.25 12.22 -13.48
N ALA A 576 -2.28 12.55 -14.35
CA ALA A 576 -1.97 13.86 -14.90
C ALA A 576 -3.13 14.63 -15.59
N LEU A 577 -4.36 14.12 -15.55
CA LEU A 577 -5.55 14.77 -16.11
C LEU A 577 -6.20 15.74 -15.11
N SER A 578 -5.88 15.68 -13.81
CA SER A 578 -6.21 16.77 -12.90
C SER A 578 -5.34 17.99 -13.26
N GLN A 579 -5.99 19.13 -13.41
CA GLN A 579 -5.54 20.33 -14.12
C GLN A 579 -4.51 21.15 -13.34
N ASP A 580 -3.55 20.47 -12.72
CA ASP A 580 -2.88 20.97 -11.52
C ASP A 580 -1.35 20.83 -11.59
N HIS A 581 -0.78 20.72 -12.81
CA HIS A 581 0.67 20.70 -13.10
C HIS A 581 1.41 22.00 -12.77
N ILE A 582 0.69 23.02 -12.31
CA ILE A 582 1.27 24.30 -11.92
C ILE A 582 1.71 24.18 -10.46
N LEU A 583 3.03 24.22 -10.25
CA LEU A 583 3.65 24.29 -8.92
C LEU A 583 2.92 25.31 -8.03
N PRO A 584 2.76 25.07 -6.72
CA PRO A 584 2.11 26.02 -5.81
C PRO A 584 2.71 27.44 -5.83
N ILE A 585 3.98 27.57 -6.24
CA ILE A 585 4.64 28.88 -6.42
C ILE A 585 4.04 29.70 -7.58
N CYS A 586 3.37 29.03 -8.50
CA CYS A 586 2.74 29.58 -9.69
C CYS A 586 1.19 29.60 -9.58
N ARG A 587 0.62 29.13 -8.46
CA ARG A 587 -0.80 29.32 -8.12
C ARG A 587 -0.90 30.49 -7.15
N SER A 588 -1.20 31.67 -7.67
CA SER A 588 -1.66 32.77 -6.85
C SER A 588 -3.19 32.76 -6.86
N ASP A 589 -3.82 32.14 -5.87
CA ASP A 589 -5.26 32.29 -5.68
C ASP A 589 -5.50 33.70 -5.14
N TYR A 590 -5.97 34.60 -6.01
CA TYR A 590 -6.27 36.00 -5.70
C TYR A 590 -7.49 36.18 -4.75
N ILE A 591 -7.96 35.09 -4.13
CA ILE A 591 -9.21 35.01 -3.35
C ILE A 591 -8.96 35.24 -1.85
N GLU A 592 -7.71 35.27 -1.39
CA GLU A 592 -7.39 35.64 0.00
C GLU A 592 -7.70 37.13 0.24
N SER A 593 -8.79 37.39 0.98
CA SER A 593 -9.31 38.71 1.32
C SER A 593 -8.50 39.49 2.38
N TYR A 594 -7.39 38.93 2.86
CA TYR A 594 -6.51 39.59 3.82
C TYR A 594 -5.09 39.67 3.26
N GLY A 595 -4.85 40.78 2.56
CA GLY A 595 -3.54 41.12 2.03
C GLY A 595 -2.56 41.47 3.14
N TYR A 596 -1.74 40.51 3.54
CA TYR A 596 -0.41 40.77 4.09
C TYR A 596 0.51 39.62 3.71
N ASN A 597 1.16 39.75 2.55
CA ASN A 597 2.45 39.14 2.25
C ASN A 597 2.93 39.74 0.93
N TYR A 598 4.17 40.26 0.91
CA TYR A 598 4.83 40.77 -0.28
C TYR A 598 4.99 39.66 -1.33
N ASN A 599 3.95 39.43 -2.12
CA ASN A 599 4.07 38.88 -3.46
C ASN A 599 4.74 39.97 -4.28
N ILE A 600 6.01 39.77 -4.63
CA ILE A 600 6.68 40.65 -5.58
C ILE A 600 5.96 40.42 -6.92
N SER A 601 5.10 41.38 -7.21
CA SER A 601 4.23 41.52 -8.35
C SER A 601 5.03 41.66 -9.63
N LEU A 602 5.20 40.55 -10.35
CA LEU A 602 5.46 40.62 -11.78
C LEU A 602 4.11 40.42 -12.47
N ALA A 603 3.51 41.55 -12.87
CA ALA A 603 2.30 41.59 -13.65
C ALA A 603 2.50 40.86 -14.98
N VAL A 604 1.65 39.88 -15.26
CA VAL A 604 1.43 39.39 -16.63
C VAL A 604 -0.09 39.35 -16.84
N PRO A 605 -0.61 39.90 -17.96
CA PRO A 605 -2.04 40.04 -18.16
C PRO A 605 -2.66 38.76 -18.76
N TYR A 606 -3.97 38.58 -18.52
CA TYR A 606 -4.89 37.56 -19.07
C TYR A 606 -4.81 36.19 -18.36
N ASP A 607 -5.89 35.56 -17.85
CA ASP A 607 -7.26 35.46 -18.36
C ASP A 607 -8.32 35.52 -17.24
N ARG A 608 -9.38 36.33 -17.44
CA ARG A 608 -10.65 36.18 -16.74
C ARG A 608 -11.43 35.03 -17.41
N LEU A 609 -11.45 33.86 -16.78
CA LEU A 609 -12.43 32.83 -17.13
C LEU A 609 -13.71 33.10 -16.35
N SER A 610 -14.75 33.51 -17.07
CA SER A 610 -16.11 33.66 -16.56
C SER A 610 -16.69 32.30 -16.17
N GLY A 611 -16.97 32.11 -14.88
CA GLY A 611 -17.68 30.95 -14.34
C GLY A 611 -18.77 31.41 -13.37
N SER A 612 -20.00 31.01 -13.66
CA SER A 612 -21.28 31.42 -13.08
C SER A 612 -21.37 31.43 -11.55
N HIS A 613 -21.80 32.55 -10.99
CA HIS A 613 -22.44 32.61 -9.68
C HIS A 613 -23.80 31.88 -9.72
N PRO A 614 -24.16 31.05 -8.72
CA PRO A 614 -25.55 30.84 -8.38
C PRO A 614 -26.05 32.02 -7.54
N SER A 615 -27.16 32.60 -7.99
CA SER A 615 -27.92 33.64 -7.32
C SER A 615 -28.83 33.07 -6.22
N GLN A 616 -28.81 33.76 -5.08
CA GLN A 616 -29.74 33.74 -3.92
C GLN A 616 -29.68 32.55 -2.96
#